data_AF-A0A3A6TTP9-F1
#
_entry.id   AF-A0A3A6TTP9-F1
#
_cell.length_a   1.000
_cell.length_b   1.000
_cell.length_c   1.000
_cell.angle_alpha   90.00
_cell.angle_beta   90.00
_cell.angle_gamma   90.00
#
_symmetry.space_group_name_H-M   'P 1'
#
loop_
_entity.id
_entity.type
_entity.pdbx_description
1 polymer ?
#
loop_
_entity_poly.entity_id
_entity_poly.type
_entity_poly.pdbx_seq_one_letter_code
_entity_poly.pdbx_strand_id
1 'polypeptide(L)' 'LKTLGKTLYQWREEVVRMWRFTKNNGITEGFHRKMKLIQRRAYGFRNFENYRLRVKVLCS' A
#
# COMPACT_ATOMS: atom_id res chain seq x y z
N LEU A 1 16.06 -15.29 10.51
CA LEU A 1 16.21 -16.01 9.21
C LEU A 1 15.17 -17.11 9.00
N LYS A 2 14.92 -18.02 9.97
CA LYS A 2 13.91 -19.09 9.82
C LYS A 2 12.49 -18.61 9.45
N THR A 3 12.01 -17.52 10.06
CA THR A 3 10.66 -16.98 9.80
C THR A 3 10.51 -16.43 8.38
N LEU A 4 11.48 -15.64 7.91
CA LEU A 4 11.48 -15.08 6.56
C LEU A 4 11.52 -16.19 5.49
N GLY A 5 12.39 -17.19 5.68
CA GLY A 5 12.47 -18.34 4.77
C GLY A 5 11.17 -19.12 4.67
N LYS A 6 10.48 -19.32 5.81
CA LYS A 6 9.15 -19.95 5.83
C LYS A 6 8.10 -19.13 5.07
N THR A 7 8.08 -17.81 5.27
CA THR A 7 7.16 -16.92 4.54
C THR A 7 7.43 -16.96 3.04
N LEU A 8 8.69 -16.85 2.60
CA LEU A 8 9.03 -16.90 1.17
C LEU A 8 8.66 -18.25 0.53
N TYR A 9 8.89 -19.36 1.25
CA TYR A 9 8.50 -20.68 0.76
C TYR A 9 6.97 -20.82 0.63
N GLN A 10 6.21 -20.26 1.59
CA GLN A 10 4.74 -20.27 1.56
C GLN A 10 4.17 -19.43 0.40
N TRP A 11 4.80 -18.31 0.05
CA TRP A 11 4.32 -17.36 -0.97
C TRP A 11 4.98 -17.53 -2.35
N ARG A 12 5.74 -18.61 -2.56
CA ARG A 12 6.55 -18.82 -3.78
C ARG A 12 5.72 -18.78 -5.06
N GLU A 13 4.47 -19.27 -5.03
CA GLU A 13 3.61 -19.38 -6.21
C GLU A 13 3.09 -18.00 -6.64
N GLU A 14 2.74 -17.15 -5.67
CA GLU A 14 2.35 -15.75 -5.88
C GLU A 14 3.51 -14.93 -6.42
N VAL A 15 4.71 -15.10 -5.83
CA VAL A 15 5.92 -14.40 -6.26
C VAL A 15 6.26 -14.75 -7.71
N VAL A 16 6.20 -16.03 -8.10
CA VAL A 16 6.44 -16.46 -9.48
C VAL A 16 5.34 -15.94 -10.42
N ARG A 17 4.07 -15.89 -9.98
CA ARG A 17 2.99 -15.30 -10.78
C ARG A 17 3.21 -13.83 -11.09
N MET A 18 3.83 -13.05 -10.19
CA MET A 18 4.14 -11.65 -10.46
C MET A 18 5.08 -11.49 -11.67
N TRP A 19 6.01 -12.41 -11.89
CA TRP A 19 6.94 -12.35 -13.05
C TRP A 19 6.25 -12.56 -14.40
N ARG A 20 5.01 -13.04 -14.42
CA ARG A 20 4.22 -13.16 -15.66
C ARG A 20 3.62 -11.83 -16.11
N PHE A 21 3.60 -10.82 -15.25
CA PHE A 21 2.98 -9.52 -15.53
C PHE A 21 4.05 -8.41 -15.51
N THR A 22 3.93 -7.45 -16.42
CA THR A 22 4.78 -6.24 -16.45
C THR A 22 4.29 -5.15 -15.48
N LYS A 23 3.19 -5.41 -14.76
CA LYS A 23 2.56 -4.47 -13.83
C LYS A 23 3.36 -4.45 -12.52
N ASN A 24 3.86 -3.29 -12.14
CA ASN A 24 4.51 -3.07 -10.86
C ASN A 24 3.52 -2.48 -9.84
N ASN A 25 3.87 -2.55 -8.55
CA ASN A 25 3.08 -1.98 -7.46
C ASN A 25 3.28 -0.46 -7.30
N GLY A 26 3.98 0.20 -8.23
CA GLY A 26 4.41 1.59 -8.08
C GLY A 26 3.24 2.58 -7.99
N ILE A 27 2.14 2.32 -8.70
CA ILE A 27 0.92 3.15 -8.62
C ILE A 27 0.32 3.07 -7.21
N THR A 28 0.13 1.86 -6.70
CA THR A 28 -0.41 1.62 -5.35
C THR A 28 0.48 2.25 -4.28
N GLU A 29 1.80 2.12 -4.41
CA GLU A 29 2.77 2.73 -3.50
C GLU A 29 2.75 4.26 -3.56
N GLY A 30 2.58 4.84 -4.75
CA GLY A 30 2.37 6.26 -4.95
C GLY A 30 1.13 6.77 -4.19
N PHE A 31 0.00 6.04 -4.32
CA PHE A 31 -1.21 6.35 -3.57
C PHE A 31 -1.02 6.21 -2.07
N HIS A 32 -0.41 5.12 -1.60
CA HIS A 32 -0.10 4.94 -0.17
C HIS A 32 0.78 6.06 0.38
N ARG A 33 1.77 6.54 -0.38
CA ARG A 33 2.60 7.68 0.01
C ARG A 33 1.78 8.96 0.13
N LYS A 34 0.89 9.23 -0.84
CA LYS A 34 0.00 10.40 -0.83
C LYS A 34 -0.96 10.34 0.36
N MET A 35 -1.56 9.19 0.64
CA MET A 35 -2.41 8.97 1.81
C MET A 35 -1.67 9.25 3.13
N LYS A 36 -0.45 8.73 3.30
CA LYS A 36 0.40 9.02 4.47
C LYS A 36 0.75 10.51 4.58
N LEU A 37 0.95 11.20 3.46
CA LEU A 37 1.19 12.65 3.47
C LEU A 37 -0.05 13.43 3.93
N ILE A 38 -1.24 13.03 3.51
CA ILE A 38 -2.51 13.64 3.94
C ILE A 38 -2.67 13.50 5.46
N GLN A 39 -2.38 12.32 6.02
CA GLN A 39 -2.39 12.10 7.47
C GLN A 39 -1.37 12.97 8.20
N ARG A 40 -0.13 13.04 7.71
CA ARG A 40 0.93 13.86 8.32
C ARG A 40 0.61 15.36 8.30
N ARG A 41 0.11 15.87 7.17
CA ARG A 41 -0.29 17.29 7.05
C ARG A 41 -1.46 17.66 7.96
N ALA A 42 -2.33 16.71 8.28
CA ALA A 42 -3.43 16.91 9.20
C ALA A 42 -3.05 16.71 10.67
N TYR A 43 -1.81 16.27 10.96
CA TYR A 43 -1.38 15.82 12.29
C TYR A 43 -2.29 14.71 12.86
N GLY A 44 -2.77 13.83 11.98
CA GLY A 44 -3.69 12.74 12.31
C GLY A 44 -5.16 13.09 12.07
N PHE A 45 -5.99 12.05 11.98
CA PHE A 45 -7.45 12.18 11.89
C PHE A 45 -8.10 11.45 13.06
N ARG A 46 -8.98 12.14 13.78
CA ARG A 46 -9.82 11.52 14.81
C ARG A 46 -11.02 10.77 14.24
N ASN A 47 -11.54 11.24 13.10
CA ASN A 47 -12.70 10.66 12.42
C ASN A 47 -12.28 10.07 11.06
N PHE A 48 -12.57 8.79 10.86
CA PHE A 48 -12.25 8.07 9.63
C PHE A 48 -12.99 8.60 8.40
N GLU A 49 -14.24 9.05 8.52
CA GLU A 49 -14.99 9.61 7.39
C GLU A 49 -14.34 10.88 6.84
N ASN A 50 -13.81 11.73 7.73
CA ASN A 50 -13.08 12.93 7.31
C ASN A 50 -11.76 12.57 6.59
N TYR A 51 -11.07 11.53 7.06
CA TYR A 51 -9.91 10.99 6.36
C TYR A 51 -10.29 10.45 4.98
N ARG A 52 -11.35 9.63 4.91
CA ARG A 52 -11.85 9.02 3.68
C ARG A 52 -12.24 10.06 2.65
N LEU A 53 -12.94 11.13 3.06
CA LEU A 53 -13.30 12.24 2.20
C LEU A 53 -12.07 12.92 1.60
N ARG A 54 -11.07 13.24 2.43
CA ARG A 54 -9.82 13.84 1.95
C ARG A 54 -9.04 12.93 1.03
N VAL A 55 -8.98 11.64 1.29
CA VAL A 55 -8.33 10.68 0.39
C VAL A 55 -9.05 10.60 -0.95
N LYS A 56 -10.38 10.57 -0.99
CA LYS A 56 -11.13 10.55 -2.26
C LYS A 56 -10.87 11.78 -3.12
N VAL A 57 -10.87 12.97 -2.50
CA VAL A 57 -10.66 14.24 -3.22
C VAL A 57 -9.20 14.41 -3.64
N LEU A 58 -8.25 13.98 -2.81
CA LEU A 58 -6.84 14.22 -3.05
C LEU A 58 -6.15 13.08 -3.81
N CYS A 59 -6.66 11.86 -3.81
CA CYS A 59 -6.07 10.70 -4.49
C CYS A 59 -6.87 10.26 -5.73
N SER A 60 -7.65 11.17 -6.33
CA SER A 60 -8.26 10.99 -7.65
C SER A 60 -7.25 11.21 -8.77
#